data_AF-A0A1B8GKC4-F1
#
_entry.id   AF-A0A1B8GKC4-F1
#
_cell.length_a   1.000
_cell.length_b   1.000
_cell.length_c   1.000
_cell.angle_alpha   90.00
_cell.angle_beta   90.00
_cell.angle_gamma   90.00
#
_symmetry.space_group_name_H-M   'P 1'
#
loop_
_entity.id
_entity.type
_entity.pdbx_description
1 polymer ?
#
loop_
_entity_poly.entity_id
_entity_poly.type
_entity_poly.pdbx_seq_one_letter_code
_entity_poly.pdbx_strand_id
1 'polypeptide(L)'
;MTRSLCLAVDQQDTAIVNILLASGVSCDFEESDRPIPPDPYFHQCTFGIPPPLQEGDFIAPLVRAARAGNADMVRLLLANGADPNIGYHVYHNQEYDGLNLVIPIHFHCGWVVQVAMELRHLEIVQLLLDSGADVDLPQPVWPVRSHTCPLVPRSVYLMVTAGLEAAVAAGKGSGVAI
;
A
#
# COMPACT_ATOMS: atom_id res chain seq x y z
N MET A 1 12.92 -11.67 -0.49
CA MET A 1 13.48 -11.07 0.75
C MET A 1 12.59 -9.98 1.31
N THR A 2 11.85 -9.26 0.48
CA THR A 2 10.87 -8.24 0.91
C THR A 2 9.75 -8.79 1.81
N ARG A 3 9.40 -10.08 1.70
CA ARG A 3 8.42 -10.76 2.58
C ARG A 3 8.83 -10.80 4.06
N SER A 4 10.11 -11.03 4.39
CA SER A 4 10.56 -10.99 5.79
C SER A 4 10.51 -9.58 6.37
N LEU A 5 10.76 -8.57 5.54
CA LEU A 5 10.60 -7.16 5.91
C LEU A 5 9.12 -6.82 6.16
N CYS A 6 8.21 -7.29 5.29
CA CYS A 6 6.76 -7.14 5.51
C CYS A 6 6.28 -7.72 6.84
N LEU A 7 6.71 -8.95 7.17
CA LEU A 7 6.32 -9.59 8.42
C LEU A 7 6.83 -8.81 9.64
N ALA A 8 8.05 -8.27 9.58
CA ALA A 8 8.59 -7.44 10.65
C ALA A 8 7.81 -6.12 10.80
N VAL A 9 7.39 -5.50 9.68
CA VAL A 9 6.53 -4.31 9.67
C VAL A 9 5.14 -4.60 10.25
N ASP A 10 4.51 -5.72 9.87
CA ASP A 10 3.20 -6.14 10.40
C ASP A 10 3.26 -6.40 11.91
N GLN A 11 4.39 -6.92 12.40
CA GLN A 11 4.66 -7.10 13.83
C GLN A 11 5.10 -5.82 14.55
N GLN A 12 5.32 -4.73 13.81
CA GLN A 12 5.88 -3.46 14.30
C GLN A 12 7.25 -3.62 14.98
N ASP A 13 8.02 -4.65 14.60
CA ASP A 13 9.33 -4.92 15.17
C ASP A 13 10.40 -4.05 14.49
N THR A 14 10.62 -2.86 15.04
CA THR A 14 11.60 -1.89 14.53
C THR A 14 13.03 -2.41 14.58
N ALA A 15 13.36 -3.31 15.52
CA ALA A 15 14.71 -3.86 15.63
C ALA A 15 15.00 -4.80 14.46
N ILE A 16 14.07 -5.72 14.15
CA ILE A 16 14.20 -6.61 13.00
C ILE A 16 14.16 -5.83 11.69
N VAL A 17 13.28 -4.83 11.58
CA VAL A 17 13.23 -3.96 10.38
C VAL A 17 14.60 -3.29 10.14
N ASN A 18 15.20 -2.68 11.17
CA ASN A 18 16.51 -2.05 11.03
C ASN A 18 17.61 -3.05 10.62
N ILE A 19 17.60 -4.27 11.17
CA ILE A 19 18.57 -5.31 10.80
C ILE A 19 18.40 -5.72 9.33
N LEU A 20 17.16 -5.88 8.87
CA LEU A 20 16.87 -6.26 7.49
C LEU A 20 17.26 -5.17 6.50
N LEU A 21 16.97 -3.91 6.82
CA LEU A 21 17.35 -2.76 5.99
C LEU A 21 18.87 -2.56 5.96
N ALA A 22 19.56 -2.71 7.10
CA ALA A 22 21.02 -2.68 7.16
C ALA A 22 21.68 -3.82 6.35
N SER A 23 20.95 -4.92 6.12
CA SER A 23 21.39 -6.03 5.28
C SER A 23 21.20 -5.78 3.78
N GLY A 24 20.68 -4.60 3.39
CA GLY A 24 20.47 -4.23 1.98
C GLY A 24 19.23 -4.85 1.34
N VAL A 25 18.25 -5.28 2.13
CA VAL A 25 16.96 -5.75 1.60
C VAL A 25 16.22 -4.56 0.98
N SER A 26 15.73 -4.73 -0.25
CA SER A 26 14.92 -3.70 -0.92
C SER A 26 13.69 -3.34 -0.09
N CYS A 27 13.42 -2.03 0.03
CA CYS A 27 12.22 -1.49 0.66
C CYS A 27 10.98 -1.64 -0.23
N ASP A 28 11.18 -1.72 -1.54
CA ASP A 28 10.12 -1.72 -2.53
C ASP A 28 9.85 -3.14 -3.04
N PHE A 29 8.57 -3.43 -3.23
CA PHE A 29 8.15 -4.56 -4.06
C PHE A 29 8.25 -4.14 -5.52
N GLU A 30 8.95 -4.93 -6.34
CA GLU A 30 8.97 -4.68 -7.77
C GLU A 30 7.66 -5.17 -8.40
N GLU A 31 7.26 -4.58 -9.53
CA GLU A 31 6.07 -5.03 -10.27
C GLU A 31 6.18 -6.51 -10.71
N SER A 32 7.41 -7.00 -10.91
CA SER A 32 7.73 -8.41 -11.17
C SER A 32 7.48 -9.34 -9.98
N ASP A 33 7.43 -8.81 -8.75
CA ASP A 33 7.07 -9.58 -7.56
C ASP A 33 5.54 -9.75 -7.44
N ARG A 34 4.75 -9.01 -8.22
CA ARG A 34 3.28 -9.10 -8.22
C ARG A 34 2.85 -10.42 -8.86
N PRO A 35 1.97 -11.22 -8.23
CA PRO A 35 1.57 -12.49 -8.79
C PRO A 35 0.68 -12.28 -10.01
N ILE A 36 0.83 -13.21 -10.96
CA ILE A 36 -0.16 -13.40 -12.01
C ILE A 36 -1.44 -13.90 -11.29
N PRO A 37 -2.58 -13.20 -11.37
CA PRO A 37 -3.82 -13.65 -10.77
C PRO A 37 -4.20 -15.03 -11.34
N PRO A 38 -4.98 -15.80 -10.58
CA PRO A 38 -5.42 -17.11 -11.02
C PRO A 38 -6.12 -17.01 -12.37
N ASP A 39 -5.71 -17.86 -13.32
CA ASP A 39 -6.25 -17.91 -14.67
C ASP A 39 -7.79 -18.03 -14.62
N PRO A 40 -8.57 -17.15 -15.27
CA PRO A 40 -10.03 -17.25 -15.30
C PRO A 40 -10.56 -18.55 -15.94
N TYR A 41 -9.70 -19.32 -16.63
CA TYR A 41 -10.00 -20.62 -17.22
C TYR A 41 -9.41 -21.81 -16.44
N PHE A 42 -9.05 -21.67 -15.16
CA PHE A 42 -8.46 -22.74 -14.35
C PHE A 42 -9.42 -23.94 -14.12
N HIS A 43 -9.58 -24.76 -15.16
CA HIS A 43 -10.26 -26.04 -15.15
C HIS A 43 -9.23 -27.11 -15.56
N GLN A 44 -8.27 -27.45 -14.70
CA GLN A 44 -7.67 -28.79 -14.71
C GLN A 44 -6.76 -29.06 -13.50
N CYS A 45 -7.22 -30.02 -12.69
CA CYS A 45 -6.45 -31.05 -11.99
C CYS A 45 -4.98 -30.74 -11.68
N THR A 46 -4.72 -30.19 -10.50
CA THR A 46 -3.43 -30.40 -9.82
C THR A 46 -3.69 -31.22 -8.57
N PHE A 47 -3.37 -32.52 -8.63
CA PHE A 47 -3.05 -33.29 -7.43
C PHE A 47 -1.90 -32.56 -6.72
N GLY A 48 -2.19 -31.82 -5.64
CA GLY A 48 -1.18 -31.14 -4.82
C GLY A 48 -0.99 -29.64 -5.09
N ILE A 49 -2.08 -28.88 -4.94
CA ILE A 49 -2.16 -27.52 -4.34
C ILE A 49 -0.91 -26.62 -4.48
N PRO A 50 -0.85 -25.71 -5.46
CA PRO A 50 -0.15 -24.45 -5.25
C PRO A 50 -0.97 -23.60 -4.24
N PRO A 51 -0.35 -23.03 -3.19
CA PRO A 51 -1.08 -22.38 -2.10
C PRO A 51 -1.96 -21.24 -2.62
N PRO A 52 -3.14 -20.99 -2.03
CA PRO A 52 -3.85 -19.76 -2.31
C PRO A 52 -2.91 -18.62 -1.91
N LEU A 53 -2.54 -17.77 -2.89
CA LEU A 53 -1.76 -16.56 -2.66
C LEU A 53 -2.37 -15.84 -1.45
N GLN A 54 -1.62 -15.71 -0.34
CA GLN A 54 -2.18 -15.08 0.84
C GLN A 54 -2.33 -13.58 0.54
N GLU A 55 -3.51 -13.02 0.82
CA GLU A 55 -3.90 -11.65 0.46
C GLU A 55 -2.92 -10.58 0.95
N GLY A 56 -2.16 -10.90 2.00
CA GLY A 56 -1.11 -10.08 2.58
C GLY A 56 0.30 -10.38 2.07
N ASP A 57 0.52 -11.03 0.92
CA ASP A 57 1.88 -11.33 0.44
C ASP A 57 2.50 -10.25 -0.47
N PHE A 58 1.69 -9.33 -1.02
CA PHE A 58 2.13 -8.42 -2.10
C PHE A 58 1.80 -6.93 -1.87
N ILE A 59 1.69 -6.56 -0.59
CA ILE A 59 1.58 -5.16 -0.17
C ILE A 59 2.98 -4.71 0.27
N ALA A 60 3.48 -3.63 -0.32
CA ALA A 60 4.78 -3.08 0.04
C ALA A 60 4.86 -2.72 1.53
N PRO A 61 6.03 -2.84 2.18
CA PRO A 61 6.25 -2.45 3.57
C PRO A 61 5.70 -1.06 3.90
N LEU A 62 5.90 -0.08 3.00
CA LEU A 62 5.43 1.29 3.19
C LEU A 62 3.90 1.38 3.25
N VAL A 63 3.20 0.62 2.42
CA VAL A 63 1.73 0.59 2.39
C VAL A 63 1.18 -0.06 3.67
N ARG A 64 1.83 -1.10 4.19
CA ARG A 64 1.46 -1.72 5.48
C ARG A 64 1.62 -0.74 6.63
N ALA A 65 2.75 -0.06 6.69
CA ALA A 65 3.02 0.96 7.71
C ALA A 65 2.01 2.12 7.64
N ALA A 66 1.71 2.60 6.43
CA ALA A 66 0.71 3.64 6.18
C ALA A 66 -0.70 3.20 6.59
N ARG A 67 -1.08 1.96 6.25
CA ARG A 67 -2.37 1.36 6.64
C ARG A 67 -2.49 1.16 8.15
N ALA A 68 -1.40 0.78 8.82
CA ALA A 68 -1.35 0.61 10.26
C ALA A 68 -1.32 1.95 11.04
N GLY A 69 -1.13 3.08 10.36
CA GLY A 69 -1.01 4.39 11.03
C GLY A 69 0.31 4.59 11.78
N ASN A 70 1.33 3.79 11.46
CA ASN A 70 2.63 3.88 12.13
C ASN A 70 3.54 4.89 11.42
N ALA A 71 3.47 6.16 11.84
CA ALA A 71 4.25 7.25 11.25
C ALA A 71 5.76 7.07 11.41
N ASP A 72 6.23 6.47 12.53
CA ASP A 72 7.65 6.21 12.74
C ASP A 72 8.19 5.14 11.79
N MET A 73 7.41 4.09 11.54
CA MET A 73 7.76 3.08 10.54
C MET A 73 7.76 3.66 9.13
N VAL A 74 6.80 4.55 8.80
CA VAL A 74 6.78 5.27 7.52
C VAL A 74 8.03 6.13 7.37
N ARG A 75 8.39 6.93 8.38
CA ARG A 75 9.65 7.72 8.38
C ARG A 75 10.87 6.85 8.13
N LEU A 76 10.95 5.73 8.83
CA LEU A 76 12.06 4.80 8.75
C LEU A 76 12.18 4.20 7.33
N LEU A 77 11.08 3.74 6.75
CA LEU A 77 11.07 3.16 5.41
C LEU A 77 11.43 4.20 4.33
N LEU A 78 10.85 5.41 4.40
CA LEU A 78 11.17 6.50 3.48
C LEU A 78 12.64 6.93 3.60
N ALA A 79 13.19 7.00 4.81
CA ALA A 79 14.61 7.29 5.03
C ALA A 79 15.55 6.23 4.45
N ASN A 80 15.06 5.00 4.25
CA ASN A 80 15.78 3.91 3.61
C ASN A 80 15.42 3.76 2.11
N GLY A 81 14.83 4.81 1.50
CA GLY A 81 14.62 4.88 0.06
C GLY A 81 13.36 4.20 -0.45
N ALA A 82 12.37 3.92 0.40
CA ALA A 82 11.07 3.45 -0.05
C ALA A 82 10.40 4.49 -0.97
N ASP A 83 9.80 4.03 -2.06
CA ASP A 83 9.11 4.91 -3.01
C ASP A 83 7.77 5.43 -2.44
N PRO A 84 7.60 6.75 -2.24
CA PRO A 84 6.34 7.33 -1.78
C PRO A 84 5.22 7.25 -2.82
N ASN A 85 5.53 6.91 -4.07
CA ASN A 85 4.58 6.70 -5.16
C ASN A 85 4.26 5.22 -5.39
N ILE A 86 4.44 4.38 -4.36
CA ILE A 86 4.14 2.96 -4.49
C ILE A 86 2.62 2.70 -4.59
N GLY A 87 2.24 1.96 -5.63
CA GLY A 87 0.88 1.46 -5.82
C GLY A 87 0.65 0.15 -5.05
N TYR A 88 -0.58 -0.10 -4.64
CA TYR A 88 -0.96 -1.35 -4.00
C TYR A 88 -2.25 -1.91 -4.59
N HIS A 89 -2.40 -3.23 -4.44
CA HIS A 89 -3.66 -3.92 -4.67
C HIS A 89 -3.99 -4.83 -3.49
N VAL A 90 -5.18 -4.68 -2.92
CA VAL A 90 -5.73 -5.60 -1.92
C VAL A 90 -6.77 -6.48 -2.58
N TYR A 91 -6.45 -7.77 -2.70
CA TYR A 91 -7.40 -8.78 -3.15
C TYR A 91 -8.45 -8.96 -2.06
N HIS A 92 -9.72 -8.79 -2.40
CA HIS A 92 -10.85 -9.05 -1.50
C HIS A 92 -11.56 -10.30 -2.02
N ASN A 93 -11.26 -11.47 -1.46
CA ASN A 93 -12.14 -12.61 -1.64
C ASN A 93 -13.15 -12.64 -0.48
N GLN A 94 -14.40 -13.00 -0.77
CA GLN A 94 -15.44 -13.09 0.27
C GLN A 94 -15.34 -14.40 1.09
N GLU A 95 -14.50 -15.36 0.66
CA GLU A 95 -14.37 -16.69 1.28
C GLU A 95 -13.27 -16.78 2.36
N TYR A 96 -12.29 -15.86 2.38
CA TYR A 96 -11.14 -15.88 3.30
C TYR A 96 -11.15 -14.71 4.29
N ASP A 97 -12.34 -14.18 4.59
CA ASP A 97 -12.62 -13.09 5.55
C ASP A 97 -12.35 -13.47 7.04
N GLY A 98 -11.57 -14.53 7.27
CA GLY A 98 -11.29 -15.14 8.58
C GLY A 98 -10.05 -14.62 9.30
N LEU A 99 -9.28 -13.71 8.70
CA LEU A 99 -8.07 -13.14 9.30
C LEU A 99 -8.15 -11.61 9.46
N ASN A 100 -9.08 -11.17 10.30
CA ASN A 100 -8.88 -10.12 11.32
C ASN A 100 -8.01 -8.88 10.99
N LEU A 101 -8.13 -8.29 9.79
CA LEU A 101 -7.66 -6.93 9.51
C LEU A 101 -8.81 -6.09 8.96
N VAL A 102 -9.88 -6.02 9.79
CA VAL A 102 -11.11 -5.27 9.56
C VAL A 102 -10.84 -3.77 9.72
N ILE A 103 -10.16 -3.20 8.74
CA ILE A 103 -10.43 -1.81 8.39
C ILE A 103 -10.92 -1.84 6.95
N PRO A 104 -12.22 -1.62 6.70
CA PRO A 104 -12.76 -1.61 5.35
C PRO A 104 -12.20 -0.38 4.63
N ILE A 105 -11.15 -0.60 3.84
CA ILE A 105 -10.69 0.37 2.86
C ILE A 105 -11.48 0.14 1.57
N HIS A 106 -11.90 1.23 0.93
CA HIS A 106 -12.65 1.19 -0.31
C HIS A 106 -11.70 1.28 -1.52
N PHE A 107 -10.55 1.91 -1.34
CA PHE A 107 -9.49 1.90 -2.35
C PHE A 107 -8.76 0.55 -2.29
N HIS A 108 -9.25 -0.43 -3.06
CA HIS A 108 -8.58 -1.73 -3.22
C HIS A 108 -7.41 -1.68 -4.20
N CYS A 109 -7.44 -0.75 -5.15
CA CYS A 109 -6.31 -0.39 -6.01
C CYS A 109 -6.04 1.10 -5.78
N GLY A 110 -4.84 1.45 -5.37
CA GLY A 110 -4.54 2.85 -5.10
C GLY A 110 -3.06 3.09 -4.80
N TRP A 111 -2.73 4.36 -4.62
CA TRP A 111 -1.42 4.82 -4.18
C TRP A 111 -1.36 4.85 -2.65
N VAL A 112 -0.17 4.65 -2.07
CA VAL A 112 0.01 4.68 -0.61
C VAL A 112 -0.56 5.94 0.07
N VAL A 113 -0.51 7.08 -0.61
CA VAL A 113 -1.06 8.35 -0.11
C VAL A 113 -2.59 8.32 0.00
N GLN A 114 -3.28 7.57 -0.87
CA GLN A 114 -4.74 7.45 -0.87
C GLN A 114 -5.22 6.63 0.33
N VAL A 115 -4.56 5.51 0.66
CA VAL A 115 -4.92 4.71 1.84
C VAL A 115 -4.66 5.47 3.13
N ALA A 116 -3.55 6.22 3.21
CA ALA A 116 -3.24 7.05 4.37
C ALA A 116 -4.33 8.13 4.58
N MET A 117 -4.80 8.77 3.51
CA MET A 117 -5.87 9.76 3.58
C MET A 117 -7.22 9.14 3.91
N GLU A 118 -7.58 8.01 3.28
CA GLU A 118 -8.83 7.29 3.55
C GLU A 118 -8.95 6.97 5.05
N LEU A 119 -7.85 6.53 5.66
CA LEU A 119 -7.75 6.20 7.08
C LEU A 119 -7.49 7.41 8.00
N ARG A 120 -7.45 8.63 7.46
CA ARG A 120 -7.21 9.88 8.22
C ARG A 120 -5.85 9.94 8.92
N HIS A 121 -4.85 9.25 8.42
CA HIS A 121 -3.49 9.31 8.93
C HIS A 121 -2.78 10.57 8.39
N LEU A 122 -3.23 11.76 8.82
CA LEU A 122 -2.78 13.05 8.26
C LEU A 122 -1.27 13.29 8.39
N GLU A 123 -0.67 12.84 9.49
CA GLU A 123 0.80 12.90 9.65
C GLU A 123 1.52 12.07 8.57
N ILE A 124 1.01 10.87 8.28
CA ILE A 124 1.55 9.99 7.24
C ILE A 124 1.34 10.60 5.85
N VAL A 125 0.18 11.21 5.60
CA VAL A 125 -0.06 11.96 4.36
C VAL A 125 1.02 13.04 4.20
N GLN A 126 1.29 13.82 5.24
CA GLN A 126 2.30 14.87 5.16
C GLN A 126 3.70 14.30 4.92
N LEU A 127 4.09 13.24 5.62
CA LEU A 127 5.38 12.57 5.40
C LEU A 127 5.55 12.07 3.96
N LEU A 128 4.50 11.48 3.38
CA LEU A 128 4.51 11.01 1.99
C LEU A 128 4.63 12.19 1.02
N LEU A 129 3.87 13.26 1.23
CA LEU A 129 3.95 14.48 0.40
C LEU A 129 5.32 15.14 0.49
N ASP A 130 5.88 15.27 1.70
CA ASP A 130 7.22 15.82 1.94
C ASP A 130 8.31 14.99 1.27
N SER A 131 8.06 13.68 1.09
CA SER A 131 8.96 12.75 0.40
C SER A 131 8.76 12.72 -1.12
N GLY A 132 7.80 13.48 -1.66
CA GLY A 132 7.54 13.58 -3.10
C GLY A 132 6.43 12.66 -3.63
N ALA A 133 5.47 12.26 -2.79
CA ALA A 133 4.25 11.61 -3.26
C ALA A 133 3.46 12.54 -4.19
N ASP A 134 3.15 12.05 -5.38
CA ASP A 134 2.33 12.71 -6.38
C ASP A 134 0.87 12.23 -6.25
N VAL A 135 -0.03 13.16 -5.95
CA VAL A 135 -1.46 12.89 -5.77
C VAL A 135 -2.23 12.84 -7.08
N ASP A 136 -1.63 13.33 -8.17
CA ASP A 136 -2.24 13.45 -9.49
C ASP A 136 -1.93 12.24 -10.39
N LEU A 137 -1.20 11.25 -9.87
CA LEU A 137 -0.89 10.03 -10.59
C LEU A 137 -2.18 9.32 -11.04
N PRO A 138 -2.24 8.85 -12.31
CA PRO A 138 -3.38 8.06 -12.77
C PRO A 138 -3.54 6.85 -11.86
N GLN A 139 -4.77 6.40 -11.61
CA GLN A 139 -4.99 5.23 -10.76
C GLN A 139 -4.11 4.06 -11.21
N PRO A 140 -3.43 3.36 -10.30
CA PRO A 140 -2.60 2.24 -10.68
C PRO A 140 -3.52 1.17 -11.26
N VAL A 141 -3.50 1.04 -12.59
CA VAL A 141 -4.30 0.03 -13.28
C VAL A 141 -3.56 -1.27 -13.09
N TRP A 142 -4.09 -2.20 -12.28
CA TRP A 142 -3.58 -3.57 -12.28
C TRP A 142 -3.90 -4.17 -13.65
N PRO A 143 -2.90 -4.33 -14.55
CA PRO A 143 -3.17 -4.54 -15.97
C PRO A 143 -3.47 -6.01 -16.28
N VAL A 144 -3.98 -6.75 -15.30
CA VAL A 144 -4.24 -8.15 -15.50
C VAL A 144 -5.59 -8.34 -16.14
N ARG A 145 -5.59 -9.15 -17.20
CA ARG A 145 -6.79 -9.64 -17.87
C ARG A 145 -7.76 -10.18 -16.83
N SER A 146 -8.97 -9.61 -16.81
CA SER A 146 -10.10 -9.96 -15.94
C SER A 146 -10.04 -9.44 -14.49
N HIS A 147 -9.08 -8.60 -14.11
CA HIS A 147 -9.18 -7.88 -12.83
C HIS A 147 -10.29 -6.83 -12.88
N THR A 148 -11.18 -6.86 -11.89
CA THR A 148 -12.19 -5.81 -11.67
C THR A 148 -12.00 -5.25 -10.26
N CYS A 149 -11.59 -3.99 -10.17
CA CYS A 149 -11.57 -3.28 -8.88
C CYS A 149 -13.00 -2.93 -8.49
N PRO A 150 -13.42 -3.17 -7.24
CA PRO A 150 -14.69 -2.65 -6.74
C PRO A 150 -14.77 -1.14 -6.93
N LEU A 151 -15.98 -0.64 -7.23
CA LEU A 151 -16.21 0.79 -7.34
C LEU A 151 -16.07 1.44 -5.96
N VAL A 152 -15.19 2.44 -5.86
CA VAL A 152 -15.09 3.29 -4.66
C VAL A 152 -16.37 4.11 -4.54
N PRO A 153 -17.07 4.11 -3.39
CA PRO A 153 -18.22 4.97 -3.19
C PRO A 153 -17.85 6.45 -3.43
N ARG A 154 -18.71 7.18 -4.14
CA ARG A 154 -18.45 8.59 -4.53
C ARG A 154 -18.09 9.46 -3.32
N SER A 155 -18.73 9.26 -2.18
CA SER A 155 -18.44 9.99 -0.94
C SER A 155 -17.00 9.79 -0.48
N VAL A 156 -16.50 8.55 -0.52
CA VAL A 156 -15.14 8.20 -0.14
C VAL A 156 -14.14 8.75 -1.14
N TYR A 157 -14.41 8.58 -2.44
CA TYR A 157 -13.56 9.12 -3.50
C TYR A 157 -13.38 10.65 -3.37
N LEU A 158 -14.49 11.39 -3.24
CA LEU A 158 -14.44 12.85 -3.10
C LEU A 158 -13.73 13.29 -1.82
N MET A 159 -13.95 12.56 -0.74
CA MET A 159 -13.29 12.84 0.52
C MET A 159 -11.76 12.67 0.41
N VAL A 160 -11.30 11.59 -0.21
CA VAL A 160 -9.86 11.32 -0.35
C VAL A 160 -9.23 12.34 -1.28
N THR A 161 -9.81 12.55 -2.45
CA THR A 161 -9.29 13.52 -3.45
C THR A 161 -9.26 14.95 -2.92
N ALA A 162 -10.37 15.46 -2.38
CA ALA A 162 -10.41 16.80 -1.82
C ALA A 162 -9.48 16.96 -0.59
N GLY A 163 -9.36 15.90 0.23
CA GLY A 163 -8.43 15.88 1.36
C GLY A 163 -6.97 15.99 0.92
N LEU A 164 -6.59 15.26 -0.13
CA LEU A 164 -5.22 15.29 -0.68
C LEU A 164 -4.91 16.64 -1.32
N GLU A 165 -5.84 17.19 -2.10
CA GLU A 165 -5.74 18.54 -2.67
C GLU A 165 -5.53 19.59 -1.57
N ALA A 166 -6.29 19.51 -0.49
CA ALA A 166 -6.16 20.41 0.65
C ALA A 166 -4.80 20.27 1.35
N ALA A 167 -4.30 19.04 1.53
CA ALA A 167 -2.98 18.79 2.12
C ALA A 167 -1.85 19.37 1.25
N VAL A 168 -1.92 19.16 -0.08
CA VAL A 168 -0.97 19.75 -1.03
C VAL A 168 -1.01 21.28 -0.99
N ALA A 169 -2.20 21.88 -0.92
CA ALA A 169 -2.34 23.34 -0.82
C ALA A 169 -1.75 23.89 0.50
N ALA A 170 -1.94 23.17 1.61
CA ALA A 170 -1.37 23.55 2.91
C ALA A 170 0.16 23.50 2.91
N GLY A 171 0.77 22.50 2.28
CA GLY A 171 2.23 22.38 2.16
C GLY A 171 2.86 23.51 1.34
N LYS A 172 2.22 23.92 0.25
CA LYS A 172 2.70 25.04 -0.60
C LYS A 172 2.64 26.40 0.11
N GLY A 173 1.77 26.57 1.09
CA GLY A 173 1.63 27.80 1.87
C GLY A 173 2.74 28.05 2.90
N SER A 174 3.48 27.00 3.34
CA SER A 174 4.60 27.14 4.28
C SER A 174 5.94 27.49 3.63
N GLY A 175 6.05 27.39 2.29
CA GLY A 175 7.29 27.63 1.54
C GLY A 175 7.54 29.08 1.09
N VAL A 176 6.62 30.01 1.36
CA VAL A 176 6.74 31.44 0.99
C VAL A 176 6.96 32.28 2.24
N ALA A 177 8.14 32.12 2.85
CA ALA A 177 8.70 33.08 3.78
C ALA A 177 10.22 32.91 3.78
N ILE A 178 10.92 33.62 2.88
CA ILE A 178 12.24 34.27 3.01
C ILE A 178 12.39 35.19 1.79
#